data_AF-A0A1C9C8D3-F1
#
_entry.id   AF-A0A1C9C8D3-F1
#
_cell.length_a   1.000
_cell.length_b   1.000
_cell.length_c   1.000
_cell.angle_alpha   90.00
_cell.angle_beta   90.00
_cell.angle_gamma   90.00
#
_symmetry.space_group_name_H-M   'P 1'
#
loop_
_entity.id
_entity.type
_entity.pdbx_description
1 polymer ?
#
loop_
_entity_poly.entity_id
_entity_poly.type
_entity_poly.pdbx_seq_one_letter_code
_entity_poly.pdbx_strand_id
1 'polypeptide(L)' 'MNTFWNNITKFPKFLISVIIGFFLTTLQPIFELLKNKKKRLFLTILACLLILTFYQIFKGMLGLN' A
#
# COMPACT_ATOMS: atom_id res chain seq x y z
N MET A 1 18.78 -1.81 33.77
CA MET A 1 17.41 -2.11 33.29
C MET A 1 16.76 -1.01 32.46
N ASN A 2 17.04 0.30 32.68
CA ASN A 2 16.45 1.38 31.87
C ASN A 2 16.72 1.29 30.36
N THR A 3 17.92 0.85 29.95
CA THR A 3 18.31 0.78 28.53
C THR A 3 17.47 -0.23 27.74
N PHE A 4 17.12 -1.36 28.35
CA PHE A 4 16.30 -2.40 27.72
C PHE A 4 14.87 -1.89 27.44
N TRP A 5 14.23 -1.31 28.46
CA TRP A 5 12.90 -0.73 28.32
C TRP A 5 12.87 0.45 27.35
N ASN A 6 13.92 1.27 27.32
CA ASN A 6 14.08 2.35 26.34
C ASN A 6 14.17 1.82 24.90
N ASN A 7 14.87 0.70 24.68
CA ASN A 7 15.00 0.10 23.35
C ASN A 7 13.69 -0.54 22.86
N ILE A 8 12.93 -1.18 23.76
CA ILE A 8 11.62 -1.77 23.43
C ILE A 8 10.65 -0.72 22.88
N THR A 9 10.68 0.51 23.39
CA THR A 9 9.77 1.57 22.89
C THR A 9 10.28 2.26 21.62
N LYS A 10 11.60 2.27 21.39
CA LYS A 10 12.23 2.86 20.21
C LYS A 10 12.17 1.96 18.98
N PHE A 11 12.30 0.65 19.17
CA PHE A 11 12.35 -0.31 18.07
C PHE A 11 11.08 -0.31 17.20
N PRO A 12 9.84 -0.30 17.76
CA PRO A 12 8.62 -0.21 16.96
C PRO A 12 8.57 1.10 16.14
N LYS A 13 8.98 2.22 16.73
CA LYS A 13 9.02 3.52 16.03
C LYS A 13 10.00 3.49 14.85
N PHE A 14 11.17 2.88 15.06
CA PHE A 14 12.14 2.66 13.99
C PHE A 14 11.56 1.77 12.88
N LEU A 15 10.97 0.63 13.24
CA LEU A 15 10.38 -0.30 12.29
C LEU A 15 9.29 0.39 11.45
N ILE A 16 8.37 1.11 12.09
CA ILE A 16 7.31 1.85 11.41
C ILE A 16 7.90 2.90 10.47
N SER A 17 8.92 3.64 10.92
CA SER A 17 9.60 4.64 10.09
C SER A 17 10.25 4.03 8.85
N VAL A 18 10.95 2.89 9.01
CA VAL A 18 11.58 2.17 7.90
C VAL A 18 10.53 1.64 6.93
N ILE A 19 9.45 1.04 7.44
CA ILE A 19 8.36 0.51 6.63
C ILE A 19 7.70 1.63 5.82
N ILE A 20 7.35 2.74 6.47
CA ILE A 20 6.75 3.90 5.80
C ILE A 20 7.70 4.46 4.74
N GLY A 21 8.97 4.68 5.09
CA GLY A 21 9.99 5.18 4.17
C GLY A 21 10.15 4.27 2.95
N PHE A 22 10.23 2.95 3.16
CA PHE A 22 10.32 1.96 2.10
C PHE A 22 9.11 2.00 1.17
N PHE A 23 7.88 2.03 1.71
CA PHE A 23 6.68 2.10 0.88
C PHE A 23 6.59 3.42 0.12
N LEU A 24 6.91 4.55 0.75
CA LEU A 24 6.87 5.85 0.08
C LEU A 24 7.87 5.94 -1.07
N THR A 25 9.10 5.47 -0.88
CA THR A 25 10.12 5.49 -1.95
C THR A 25 9.79 4.49 -3.06
N THR A 26 9.33 3.29 -2.71
CA THR A 26 8.96 2.27 -3.69
C THR A 26 7.74 2.68 -4.51
N LEU A 27 6.76 3.38 -3.91
CA LEU A 27 5.54 3.83 -4.59
C LEU A 27 5.68 5.21 -5.25
N GLN A 28 6.76 5.95 -5.00
CA GLN A 28 7.05 7.25 -5.63
C GLN A 28 6.84 7.27 -7.17
N PRO A 29 7.39 6.33 -7.97
CA PRO A 29 7.18 6.35 -9.42
C PRO A 29 5.70 6.18 -9.81
N ILE A 30 4.91 5.46 -9.01
CA ILE A 30 3.46 5.32 -9.22
C ILE A 30 2.77 6.67 -9.03
N PHE A 31 3.13 7.41 -7.98
CA PHE A 31 2.62 8.77 -7.76
C PHE A 31 3.03 9.74 -8.88
N GLU A 32 4.22 9.56 -9.45
CA GLU A 32 4.68 10.36 -10.57
C GLU A 32 3.90 10.07 -11.86
N LEU A 33 3.59 8.80 -12.14
CA LEU A 33 2.76 8.40 -13.28
C LEU A 33 1.34 9.00 -13.20
N LEU A 34 0.80 9.19 -11.99
CA LEU A 34 -0.50 9.84 -11.78
C LEU A 34 -0.51 11.33 -12.13
N LYS A 35 0.64 12.02 -12.14
CA LYS A 35 0.73 13.44 -12.51
C LYS A 35 0.48 13.65 -14.01
N ASN A 36 0.78 12.66 -14.84
CA ASN A 36 0.57 12.75 -16.28
C ASN A 36 -0.90 12.45 -16.62
N LYS A 37 -1.63 13.45 -17.14
CA LYS A 37 -3.07 13.34 -17.45
C LYS A 37 -3.43 12.12 -18.32
N LYS A 38 -2.61 11.77 -19.31
CA LYS A 38 -2.87 10.61 -20.19
C LYS A 38 -2.68 9.28 -19.46
N LYS A 39 -1.61 9.16 -18.67
CA LYS A 39 -1.30 7.94 -17.90
C LYS A 39 -2.22 7.76 -16.70
N ARG A 40 -2.72 8.86 -16.12
CA ARG A 40 -3.66 8.85 -14.99
C ARG A 40 -4.93 8.08 -15.33
N LEU A 41 -5.53 8.35 -16.50
CA LEU A 41 -6.77 7.67 -16.92
C LEU A 41 -6.54 6.16 -17.07
N PHE A 42 -5.43 5.76 -17.71
CA PHE A 42 -5.04 4.35 -17.81
C PHE A 42 -4.88 3.68 -16.44
N LEU A 43 -4.15 4.32 -15.51
CA LEU A 43 -3.96 3.81 -14.15
C LEU A 43 -5.27 3.70 -13.38
N THR A 44 -6.19 4.67 -13.53
CA THR A 44 -7.50 4.62 -12.89
C THR A 44 -8.35 3.45 -13.41
N ILE A 45 -8.36 3.21 -14.73
CA ILE A 45 -9.06 2.05 -15.31
C ILE A 45 -8.45 0.75 -14.78
N LEU A 46 -7.13 0.63 -14.80
CA LEU A 46 -6.43 -0.55 -14.30
C LEU A 46 -6.75 -0.83 -12.82
N ALA A 47 -6.75 0.19 -11.98
CA ALA A 47 -7.13 0.07 -10.57
C ALA A 47 -8.59 -0.36 -10.39
N CYS A 48 -9.51 0.17 -11.19
CA CYS A 48 -10.92 -0.21 -11.15
C CYS A 48 -11.13 -1.67 -11.54
N LEU A 49 -10.44 -2.14 -12.59
CA LEU A 49 -10.47 -3.55 -13.01
C LEU A 49 -9.93 -4.49 -11.93
N LEU A 50 -8.84 -4.12 -11.26
CA LEU A 50 -8.31 -4.88 -10.13
C LEU A 50 -9.32 -5.00 -8.99
N ILE A 51 -9.96 -3.88 -8.60
CA ILE A 51 -10.99 -3.87 -7.55
C ILE A 51 -12.17 -4.77 -7.94
N LEU A 52 -12.64 -4.67 -9.18
CA LEU A 52 -13.71 -5.54 -9.69
C LEU A 52 -13.31 -7.02 -9.63
N THR A 53 -12.08 -7.33 -10.00
CA THR A 53 -11.56 -8.71 -9.97
C THR A 53 -11.53 -9.23 -8.54
N PHE A 54 -11.00 -8.45 -7.59
CA PHE A 54 -11.02 -8.81 -6.17
C PHE A 54 -12.44 -8.97 -5.63
N TYR A 55 -13.35 -8.08 -6.03
CA TYR A 55 -14.75 -8.18 -5.65
C TYR A 55 -15.37 -9.49 -6.13
N GLN A 56 -15.12 -9.90 -7.39
CA GLN A 56 -15.61 -11.18 -7.91
C GLN A 56 -14.99 -12.37 -7.17
N ILE A 57 -13.69 -12.32 -6.86
CA ILE A 57 -13.02 -13.36 -6.07
C ILE A 57 -13.69 -13.48 -4.69
N PHE A 58 -13.88 -12.37 -3.99
CA PHE A 58 -14.55 -12.39 -2.68
C PHE A 58 -16.00 -12.85 -2.77
N LYS A 59 -16.73 -12.42 -3.80
CA LYS A 59 -18.10 -12.87 -4.07
C LYS A 59 -18.15 -14.39 -4.25
N GLY A 60 -17.21 -14.95 -5.02
CA GLY A 60 -17.06 -16.39 -5.23
C GLY A 60 -16.68 -17.13 -3.94
N MET A 61 -15.76 -16.59 -3.14
CA MET A 61 -15.37 -17.17 -1.85
C MET A 61 -16.53 -17.19 -0.84
N LEU A 62 -17.39 -16.17 -0.86
CA LEU A 62 -18.54 -16.05 0.02
C LEU A 62 -19.76 -16.83 -0.47
N GLY A 63 -19.68 -17.47 -1.64
CA GLY A 63 -20.80 -18.21 -2.23
C GLY A 63 -21.99 -17.33 -2.62
N LEU A 64 -21.78 -16.01 -2.75
CA LEU A 64 -22.82 -15.03 -3.05
C LEU A 64 -23.14 -14.94 -4.56
N ASN A 65 -22.80 -15.98 -5.32
CA ASN A 65 -22.82 -15.98 -6.80
C ASN A 65 -24.19 -15.66 -7.38
#